data_AF-A0A257W203-F1
#
_entry.id   AF-A0A257W203-F1
#
_cell.length_a   1.000
_cell.length_b   1.000
_cell.length_c   1.000
_cell.angle_alpha   90.00
_cell.angle_beta   90.00
_cell.angle_gamma   90.00
#
_symmetry.space_group_name_H-M   'P 1'
#
loop_
_entity.id
_entity.type
_entity.pdbx_description
1 polymer ?
#
loop_
_entity_poly.entity_id
_entity_poly.type
_entity_poly.pdbx_seq_one_letter_code
_entity_poly.pdbx_strand_id
1 'polypeptide(L)'
;MLKNLAKAVQRHIPADGMQQTSINELTLYRSSSPTEHDAAVYEPALVVMAQGSKEVVLGDTSYRYDPDHYLLVSVDLAVSARVIEATPTRPSLALRIVLDLGVVGELLAEGVTALSPEPTDRGLSVTPI
;
A
#
# COMPACT_ATOMS: atom_id res chain seq x y z
N MET A 1 11.78 12.31 -5.06
CA MET A 1 10.60 12.28 -4.17
C MET A 1 10.66 11.11 -3.19
N LEU A 2 10.72 9.86 -3.66
CA LEU A 2 10.65 8.65 -2.82
C LEU A 2 11.77 8.50 -1.78
N LYS A 3 13.00 8.98 -2.04
CA LYS A 3 14.08 9.00 -1.03
C LYS A 3 13.73 9.83 0.21
N ASN A 4 12.98 10.93 0.04
CA ASN A 4 12.54 11.74 1.18
C ASN A 4 11.40 11.04 1.92
N LEU A 5 10.53 10.33 1.20
CA LEU A 5 9.48 9.51 1.79
C LEU A 5 10.07 8.37 2.62
N ALA A 6 11.05 7.63 2.09
CA ALA A 6 11.71 6.55 2.82
C ALA A 6 12.36 7.04 4.13
N LYS A 7 13.08 8.17 4.07
CA LYS A 7 13.64 8.81 5.27
C LYS A 7 12.56 9.23 6.27
N ALA A 8 11.43 9.77 5.78
CA ALA A 8 10.32 10.18 6.62
C ALA A 8 9.67 8.96 7.29
N VAL A 9 9.37 7.89 6.55
CA VAL A 9 8.82 6.64 7.11
C VAL A 9 9.78 6.09 8.15
N GLN A 10 11.05 5.89 7.81
CA GLN A 10 12.05 5.33 8.71
C GLN A 10 12.19 6.11 10.03
N ARG A 11 12.05 7.44 10.00
CA ARG A 11 12.08 8.28 11.20
C ARG A 11 10.94 7.99 12.17
N HIS A 12 9.76 7.60 11.68
CA HIS A 12 8.56 7.40 12.50
C HIS A 12 8.27 5.93 12.80
N ILE A 13 8.99 4.98 12.18
CA ILE A 13 8.91 3.55 12.49
C ILE A 13 10.32 2.94 12.66
N PRO A 14 10.92 3.04 13.87
CA PRO A 14 12.32 2.65 14.09
C PRO A 14 12.53 1.12 14.15
N ALA A 15 11.47 0.33 14.31
CA ALA A 15 11.50 -1.13 14.38
C ALA A 15 10.54 -1.76 13.36
N ASP A 16 10.74 -3.03 13.04
CA ASP A 16 9.88 -3.76 12.12
C ASP A 16 8.45 -3.91 12.67
N GLY A 17 7.47 -3.96 11.77
CA GLY A 17 6.05 -4.08 12.09
C GLY A 17 5.21 -2.98 11.45
N MET A 18 4.04 -2.76 12.02
CA MET A 18 3.11 -1.69 11.65
C MET A 18 3.08 -0.64 12.76
N GLN A 19 3.10 0.64 12.38
CA GLN A 19 2.99 1.76 13.31
C GLN A 19 1.88 2.68 12.85
N GLN A 20 0.82 2.78 13.66
CA GLN A 20 -0.20 3.80 13.47
C GLN A 20 0.39 5.18 13.78
N THR A 21 0.09 6.18 12.93
CA THR A 21 0.53 7.56 13.15
C THR A 21 -0.52 8.35 13.94
N SER A 22 -0.22 9.62 14.23
CA SER A 22 -1.22 10.55 14.79
C SER A 22 -2.33 10.92 13.81
N ILE A 23 -2.20 10.55 12.53
CA ILE A 23 -3.25 10.64 11.52
C ILE A 23 -3.90 9.26 11.48
N ASN A 24 -5.19 9.18 11.82
CA ASN A 24 -5.91 7.92 12.04
C ASN A 24 -5.98 7.03 10.79
N GLU A 25 -5.94 7.63 9.61
CA GLU A 25 -6.04 6.92 8.35
C GLU A 25 -4.67 6.46 7.84
N LEU A 26 -3.57 6.94 8.44
CA LEU A 26 -2.20 6.69 7.99
C LEU A 26 -1.46 5.70 8.91
N THR A 27 -1.12 4.56 8.34
CA THR A 27 -0.27 3.54 8.97
C THR A 27 1.05 3.43 8.22
N LEU A 28 2.15 3.28 8.96
CA LEU A 28 3.48 3.00 8.42
C LEU A 28 3.83 1.53 8.59
N TYR A 29 4.61 1.00 7.66
CA TYR A 29 5.08 -0.37 7.70
C TYR A 29 6.58 -0.44 7.46
N ARG A 30 7.23 -1.34 8.20
CA ARG A 30 8.64 -1.65 8.05
C ARG A 30 8.88 -3.16 8.16
N SER A 31 9.73 -3.68 7.28
CA SER A 31 10.34 -5.01 7.45
C SER A 31 11.81 -4.96 7.07
N SER A 32 12.68 -5.51 7.92
CA SER A 32 14.12 -5.60 7.70
C SER A 32 14.54 -6.92 7.05
N SER A 33 13.59 -7.79 6.72
CA SER A 33 13.81 -9.03 5.96
C SER A 33 12.63 -9.34 5.04
N PRO A 34 12.80 -10.22 4.04
CA PRO A 34 11.65 -10.83 3.37
C PRO A 34 10.76 -11.54 4.38
N THR A 35 9.47 -11.66 4.07
CA THR A 35 8.51 -12.36 4.93
C THR A 35 7.96 -13.57 4.20
N GLU A 36 7.43 -14.52 4.97
CA GLU A 36 6.53 -15.53 4.43
C GLU A 36 5.22 -14.90 3.98
N HIS A 37 4.45 -15.66 3.20
CA HIS A 37 3.08 -15.31 2.87
C HIS A 37 2.21 -15.34 4.12
N ASP A 38 1.58 -14.20 4.43
CA ASP A 38 0.62 -14.08 5.53
C ASP A 38 -0.76 -13.68 4.99
N ALA A 39 -1.82 -14.22 5.59
CA ALA A 39 -3.19 -13.95 5.20
C ALA A 39 -3.69 -12.67 5.87
N ALA A 40 -4.30 -11.79 5.09
CA ALA A 40 -4.85 -10.53 5.58
C ALA A 40 -6.15 -10.16 4.86
N VAL A 41 -6.97 -9.37 5.53
CA VAL A 41 -8.06 -8.64 4.88
C VAL A 41 -7.55 -7.22 4.62
N TYR A 42 -7.50 -6.84 3.35
CA TYR A 42 -7.20 -5.47 2.97
C TYR A 42 -8.51 -4.68 2.87
N GLU A 43 -8.65 -3.67 3.71
CA GLU A 43 -9.70 -2.66 3.59
C GLU A 43 -9.36 -1.62 2.50
N PRO A 44 -10.34 -0.86 1.99
CA PRO A 44 -10.12 0.19 1.00
C PRO A 44 -8.97 1.12 1.41
N ALA A 45 -7.92 1.16 0.61
CA ALA A 45 -6.69 1.84 0.96
C ALA A 45 -5.82 2.13 -0.26
N LEU A 46 -5.02 3.19 -0.16
CA LEU A 46 -3.87 3.46 -1.01
C LEU A 46 -2.60 3.04 -0.26
N VAL A 47 -1.76 2.22 -0.90
CA VAL A 47 -0.48 1.77 -0.33
C VAL A 47 0.66 2.17 -1.26
N VAL A 48 1.65 2.86 -0.71
CA VAL A 48 2.84 3.30 -1.43
C VAL A 48 4.08 2.68 -0.83
N MET A 49 4.90 2.04 -1.66
CA MET A 49 6.23 1.56 -1.26
C MET A 49 7.21 2.74 -1.35
N ALA A 50 7.86 3.06 -0.24
CA ALA A 50 8.96 4.01 -0.23
C ALA A 50 10.31 3.33 -0.50
N GLN A 51 10.44 2.05 -0.15
CA GLN A 51 11.62 1.22 -0.35
C GLN A 51 11.26 -0.27 -0.29
N GLY A 52 11.98 -1.12 -1.02
CA GLY A 52 11.72 -2.57 -1.09
C GLY A 52 10.54 -2.90 -2.01
N SER A 53 10.13 -4.16 -2.03
CA SER A 53 9.03 -4.62 -2.87
C SER A 53 8.15 -5.63 -2.12
N LYS A 54 6.88 -5.71 -2.55
CA LYS A 54 5.86 -6.55 -1.93
C LYS A 54 5.10 -7.35 -3.00
N GLU A 55 4.69 -8.55 -2.64
CA GLU A 55 3.78 -9.38 -3.41
C GLU A 55 2.44 -9.48 -2.67
N VAL A 56 1.34 -9.37 -3.40
CA VAL A 56 -0.03 -9.59 -2.93
C VAL A 56 -0.69 -10.59 -3.86
N VAL A 57 -1.29 -11.61 -3.30
CA VAL A 57 -1.97 -12.69 -4.01
C VAL A 57 -3.46 -12.58 -3.71
N LEU A 58 -4.27 -12.45 -4.77
CA LEU A 58 -5.73 -12.43 -4.73
C LEU A 58 -6.25 -13.58 -5.61
N GLY A 59 -6.82 -14.60 -4.95
CA GLY A 59 -7.13 -15.87 -5.62
C GLY A 59 -5.87 -16.47 -6.25
N ASP A 60 -5.92 -16.72 -7.56
CA ASP A 60 -4.80 -17.32 -8.30
C ASP A 60 -3.86 -16.28 -8.94
N THR A 61 -4.00 -15.00 -8.60
CA THR A 61 -3.27 -13.91 -9.27
C THR A 61 -2.34 -13.19 -8.31
N SER A 62 -1.09 -13.07 -8.72
CA SER A 62 -0.03 -12.38 -7.98
C SER A 62 0.21 -10.97 -8.54
N TYR A 63 0.23 -10.00 -7.65
CA TYR A 63 0.48 -8.59 -7.88
C TYR A 63 1.78 -8.20 -7.17
N ARG A 64 2.79 -7.79 -7.94
CA ARG A 64 4.07 -7.30 -7.40
C ARG A 64 4.17 -5.81 -7.61
N TYR A 65 4.63 -5.11 -6.58
CA TYR A 65 4.81 -3.67 -6.64
C TYR A 65 5.98 -3.22 -5.77
N ASP A 66 6.55 -2.09 -6.15
CA ASP A 66 7.80 -1.54 -5.65
C ASP A 66 7.67 0.00 -5.62
N PRO A 67 8.75 0.78 -5.38
CA PRO A 67 8.62 2.23 -5.27
C PRO A 67 8.15 2.95 -6.54
N ASP A 68 8.15 2.30 -7.69
CA ASP A 68 7.67 2.89 -8.95
C ASP A 68 6.15 2.71 -9.11
N HIS A 69 5.48 2.10 -8.14
CA HIS A 69 4.07 1.77 -8.18
C HIS A 69 3.35 2.08 -6.87
N TYR A 70 2.04 2.31 -6.95
CA TYR A 70 1.13 2.26 -5.81
C TYR A 70 0.13 1.11 -5.97
N LEU A 71 -0.32 0.58 -4.83
CA LEU A 71 -1.40 -0.39 -4.76
C LEU A 71 -2.67 0.33 -4.32
N LEU A 72 -3.75 0.18 -5.07
CA LEU A 72 -5.09 0.66 -4.70
C LEU A 72 -5.99 -0.53 -4.43
N VAL A 73 -6.63 -0.51 -3.26
CA VAL A 73 -7.68 -1.43 -2.84
C VAL A 73 -8.96 -0.61 -2.71
N SER A 74 -10.04 -1.02 -3.38
CA SER A 74 -11.31 -0.26 -3.38
C SER A 74 -12.47 -0.97 -2.65
N VAL A 75 -12.29 -2.23 -2.27
CA VAL A 75 -13.26 -3.04 -1.50
C VAL A 75 -12.51 -3.93 -0.51
N ASP A 76 -13.19 -4.48 0.48
CA ASP A 76 -12.60 -5.45 1.38
C ASP A 76 -12.21 -6.74 0.63
N LEU A 77 -10.93 -7.11 0.69
CA LEU A 77 -10.38 -8.26 -0.03
C LEU A 77 -9.58 -9.17 0.89
N ALA A 78 -9.88 -10.48 0.86
CA ALA A 78 -9.03 -11.49 1.44
C ALA A 78 -7.82 -11.74 0.52
N VAL A 79 -6.62 -11.48 1.01
CA VAL A 79 -5.38 -11.59 0.26
C VAL A 79 -4.34 -12.38 1.05
N SER A 80 -3.34 -12.90 0.35
CA SER A 80 -2.09 -13.33 0.96
C SER A 80 -0.97 -12.40 0.52
N ALA A 81 -0.12 -11.92 1.42
CA ALA A 81 0.92 -10.97 1.07
C ALA A 81 2.26 -11.29 1.71
N ARG A 82 3.34 -10.87 1.04
CA ARG A 82 4.70 -10.97 1.57
C ARG A 82 5.60 -9.84 1.10
N VAL A 83 6.60 -9.51 1.92
CA VAL A 83 7.74 -8.68 1.48
C VAL A 83 8.71 -9.55 0.70
N ILE A 84 9.08 -9.11 -0.50
CA ILE A 84 10.01 -9.82 -1.39
C ILE A 84 11.44 -9.34 -1.16
N GLU A 85 11.65 -8.02 -1.15
CA GLU A 85 12.97 -7.39 -1.06
C GLU A 85 13.10 -6.51 0.18
N ALA A 86 13.90 -6.97 1.15
CA ALA A 86 14.28 -6.19 2.33
C ALA A 86 15.57 -6.74 2.96
N THR A 87 16.36 -5.84 3.54
CA THR A 87 17.54 -6.17 4.37
C THR A 87 17.63 -5.21 5.54
N PRO A 88 18.42 -5.50 6.60
CA PRO A 88 18.58 -4.57 7.72
C PRO A 88 19.13 -3.19 7.31
N THR A 89 19.99 -3.14 6.30
CA THR A 89 20.56 -1.90 5.75
C THR A 89 19.66 -1.21 4.73
N ARG A 90 18.69 -1.93 4.17
CA ARG A 90 17.73 -1.43 3.18
C ARG A 90 16.38 -2.11 3.43
N PRO A 91 15.65 -1.71 4.49
CA PRO A 91 14.38 -2.34 4.85
C PRO A 91 13.29 -2.04 3.82
N SER A 92 12.29 -2.90 3.73
CA SER A 92 11.03 -2.56 3.08
C SER A 92 10.33 -1.50 3.92
N LEU A 93 9.93 -0.40 3.29
CA LEU A 93 9.26 0.73 3.93
C LEU A 93 8.04 1.10 3.11
N ALA A 94 6.89 1.18 3.76
CA ALA A 94 5.65 1.56 3.10
C ALA A 94 4.79 2.46 3.98
N LEU A 95 3.88 3.17 3.33
CA LEU A 95 2.76 3.82 4.00
C LEU A 95 1.45 3.32 3.41
N ARG A 96 0.42 3.31 4.24
CA ARG A 96 -0.93 2.92 3.90
C ARG A 96 -1.87 4.02 4.37
N ILE A 97 -2.72 4.49 3.46
CA ILE A 97 -3.79 5.45 3.74
C ILE A 97 -5.10 4.72 3.53
N VAL A 98 -5.86 4.52 4.61
CA VAL A 98 -7.23 3.99 4.54
C VAL A 98 -8.13 5.02 3.87
N LEU A 99 -8.99 4.57 2.95
CA LEU A 99 -9.89 5.41 2.18
C LEU A 99 -11.29 5.33 2.75
N ASP A 100 -11.85 6.48 3.09
CA ASP A 100 -13.29 6.63 3.32
C ASP A 100 -13.99 6.80 1.98
N LEU A 101 -14.73 5.78 1.56
CA LEU A 101 -15.44 5.79 0.28
C LEU A 101 -16.57 6.82 0.24
N GLY A 102 -17.10 7.25 1.39
CA GLY A 102 -18.03 8.36 1.48
C GLY A 102 -17.37 9.67 1.07
N VAL A 103 -16.19 9.95 1.64
CA VAL A 103 -15.40 11.14 1.28
C VAL A 103 -14.98 11.10 -0.20
N VAL A 104 -14.57 9.93 -0.71
CA VAL A 104 -14.27 9.78 -2.15
C VAL A 104 -15.50 10.08 -3.00
N GLY A 105 -16.68 9.61 -2.60
CA GLY A 105 -17.95 9.88 -3.29
C GLY A 105 -18.30 11.37 -3.31
N GLU A 106 -18.10 12.09 -2.21
CA GLU A 106 -18.30 13.54 -2.12
C GLU A 106 -17.37 14.29 -3.09
N LEU A 107 -16.07 13.93 -3.12
CA LEU A 107 -15.09 14.54 -4.03
C LEU A 107 -15.47 14.34 -5.50
N LEU A 108 -15.97 13.15 -5.86
CA LEU A 108 -16.45 12.88 -7.22
C LEU A 108 -17.69 13.73 -7.56
N ALA A 109 -18.60 13.93 -6.60
CA ALA A 109 -19.78 14.76 -6.78
C ALA A 109 -19.45 16.25 -6.95
N GLU A 110 -18.34 16.72 -6.38
CA GLU A 110 -17.84 18.10 -6.52
C GLU A 110 -17.20 18.40 -7.90
N GLY A 111 -17.22 17.44 -8.82
CA GLY A 111 -16.78 17.64 -10.20
C GLY A 111 -15.33 17.21 -10.46
N VAL A 112 -14.72 16.43 -9.56
CA VAL A 112 -13.51 15.68 -9.91
C VAL A 112 -13.86 14.73 -11.05
N THR A 113 -13.36 15.05 -12.24
CA THR A 113 -13.56 14.20 -13.41
C THR A 113 -12.70 12.96 -13.23
N ALA A 114 -13.33 11.82 -12.95
CA ALA A 114 -12.65 10.54 -13.04
C ALA A 114 -12.19 10.35 -14.49
N LEU A 115 -10.88 10.22 -14.70
CA LEU A 115 -10.36 9.68 -15.96
C LEU A 115 -11.00 8.31 -16.14
N SER A 116 -11.55 8.00 -17.31
CA SER A 116 -12.13 6.69 -17.61
C SER A 116 -11.05 5.63 -17.39
N PRO A 117 -11.05 4.91 -16.25
CA PRO A 117 -10.04 3.88 -16.04
C PRO A 117 -10.42 2.68 -16.91
N GLU A 118 -9.45 1.87 -17.28
CA GLU A 118 -9.82 0.52 -17.69
C GLU A 118 -10.46 -0.18 -16.48
N PRO A 119 -11.69 -0.70 -16.61
CA PRO A 119 -12.37 -1.34 -15.50
C PRO A 119 -11.52 -2.51 -15.01
N THR A 120 -11.20 -2.49 -13.72
CA THR A 120 -10.57 -3.63 -13.05
C THR A 120 -11.61 -4.29 -12.17
N ASP A 121 -12.12 -5.46 -12.58
CA ASP A 121 -13.22 -6.18 -11.91
C ASP A 121 -12.84 -6.80 -10.55
N ARG A 122 -11.65 -6.51 -10.02
CA ARG A 122 -11.07 -7.23 -8.87
C ARG A 122 -10.92 -6.39 -7.61
N GLY A 123 -11.23 -5.10 -7.67
CA GLY A 123 -11.10 -4.18 -6.53
C GLY A 123 -9.66 -3.97 -6.03
N LEU A 124 -8.66 -4.48 -6.76
CA LEU A 124 -7.23 -4.38 -6.48
C LEU A 124 -6.51 -3.98 -7.77
N SER A 125 -5.65 -2.97 -7.71
CA SER A 125 -4.83 -2.54 -8.85
C SER A 125 -3.43 -2.12 -8.39
N VAL A 126 -2.44 -2.36 -9.25
CA VAL A 126 -1.08 -1.85 -9.13
C VAL A 126 -0.87 -0.86 -10.28
N THR A 127 -0.56 0.39 -9.94
CA THR A 127 -0.49 1.48 -10.91
C THR A 127 0.84 2.21 -10.81
N PRO A 128 1.49 2.57 -11.92
CA PRO A 128 2.73 3.36 -11.90
C PRO A 128 2.55 4.74 -11.25
N ILE A 129 3.62 5.26 -10.62
CA ILE A 129 3.71 6.62 -10.06
C ILE A 129 4.31 7.60 -11.07
#